data_AF-A0A968J9F8-F1
#
_entry.id   AF-A0A968J9F8-F1
#
_cell.length_a   1.000
_cell.length_b   1.000
_cell.length_c   1.000
_cell.angle_alpha   90.00
_cell.angle_beta   90.00
_cell.angle_gamma   90.00
#
_symmetry.space_group_name_H-M   'P 1'
#
loop_
_entity.id
_entity.type
_entity.pdbx_description
1 polymer ?
#
loop_
_entity_poly.entity_id
_entity_poly.type
_entity_poly.pdbx_seq_one_letter_code
_entity_poly.pdbx_strand_id
1 'polypeptide(L)'
;MLSVSILYELRVTIITIIIISIIFLKTVVEHNYEKFFLIQSLKKLSIVSIITLLLQSFWLLPFLLAKGTSSSVVELANRSIFYSFVRLHNALTIHHPFWTSQKPVAFVHNSIPIIYSLIPILIISTLILYNQKKLTNKAHSWVSVWIIISLIGILLTKQNHAPFAGLYEFLYEHLPGFSLYRESTKFFLFTLLGYSALIVIGYDYWSKMISSRAKFKNFLLILVSVIYLVIPLTNIIPIFNGDFETMFTPRIKSNDYSLIEKKLNEDQFFYRTLWVPKDSRWTPDNNLHPKVSLTNVVNEDWSKYLDDPFSDTLFSKISNMMSKESLFESLIKGGSIKYVFVPIQDTANDDDFFIHYGGDEVHEIRNWYIKKLKEMKFLKEIDLGLEDVVAFENTSFSNYLDISNNIVNLDSRIISIPN
;
A
#
# COMPACT_ATOMS: atom_id res chain seq x y z
N MET A 1 14.38 2.91 -15.21
CA MET A 1 13.39 2.96 -14.10
C MET A 1 12.21 3.86 -14.44
N LEU A 2 12.38 5.17 -14.69
CA LEU A 2 11.25 6.06 -15.04
C LEU A 2 10.39 5.55 -16.21
N SER A 3 11.00 5.02 -17.26
CA SER A 3 10.30 4.39 -18.39
C SER A 3 9.48 3.15 -18.01
N VAL A 4 9.92 2.38 -17.01
CA VAL A 4 9.21 1.19 -16.51
C VAL A 4 8.08 1.60 -15.57
N SER A 5 8.31 2.63 -14.75
CA SER A 5 7.28 3.20 -13.89
C SER A 5 6.11 3.78 -14.68
N ILE A 6 6.40 4.32 -15.87
CA ILE A 6 5.39 4.80 -16.83
C ILE A 6 4.48 3.69 -17.36
N LEU A 7 4.86 2.40 -17.26
CA LEU A 7 4.01 1.29 -17.71
C LEU A 7 3.03 0.82 -16.64
N TYR A 8 3.38 0.99 -15.37
CA TYR A 8 2.72 0.28 -14.28
C TYR A 8 1.70 1.12 -13.52
N GLU A 9 2.01 2.41 -13.30
CA GLU A 9 1.26 3.21 -12.32
C GLU A 9 1.08 4.67 -12.79
N LEU A 10 -0.18 5.08 -12.90
CA LEU A 10 -0.58 6.39 -13.45
C LEU A 10 -0.08 7.58 -12.62
N ARG A 11 -0.09 7.48 -11.29
CA ARG A 11 0.35 8.54 -10.38
C ARG A 11 1.85 8.77 -10.46
N VAL A 12 2.65 7.71 -10.53
CA VAL A 12 4.11 7.82 -10.75
C VAL A 12 4.41 8.43 -12.12
N THR A 13 3.60 8.12 -13.13
CA THR A 13 3.68 8.72 -14.47
C THR A 13 3.44 10.22 -14.42
N ILE A 14 2.41 10.68 -13.72
CA ILE A 14 2.10 12.11 -13.56
C ILE A 14 3.27 12.85 -12.87
N ILE A 15 3.81 12.29 -11.77
CA ILE A 15 4.99 12.86 -11.09
C ILE A 15 6.16 13.00 -12.08
N THR A 16 6.41 11.97 -12.87
CA THR A 16 7.48 11.95 -13.88
C THR A 16 7.28 13.04 -14.93
N ILE A 17 6.05 13.21 -15.43
CA ILE A 17 5.71 14.26 -16.40
C ILE A 17 5.98 15.65 -15.81
N ILE A 18 5.62 15.89 -14.55
CA ILE A 18 5.89 17.17 -13.87
C ILE A 18 7.39 17.45 -13.81
N ILE A 19 8.21 16.46 -13.42
CA ILE A 19 9.67 16.60 -13.35
C ILE A 19 10.26 16.90 -14.74
N ILE A 20 9.86 16.15 -15.76
CA ILE A 20 10.30 16.36 -17.15
C ILE A 20 9.87 17.75 -17.63
N SER A 21 8.68 18.22 -17.27
CA SER A 21 8.18 19.54 -17.64
C SER A 21 9.02 20.65 -17.02
N ILE A 22 9.41 20.53 -15.74
CA ILE A 22 10.31 21.50 -15.08
C ILE A 22 11.67 21.54 -15.79
N ILE A 23 12.25 20.38 -16.11
CA ILE A 23 13.53 20.26 -16.83
C ILE A 23 13.43 20.87 -18.24
N PHE A 24 12.32 20.59 -18.93
CA PHE A 24 12.05 21.12 -20.27
C PHE A 24 11.97 22.65 -20.25
N LEU A 25 11.19 23.23 -19.32
CA LEU A 25 11.07 24.67 -19.14
C LEU A 25 12.44 25.32 -18.93
N LYS A 26 13.28 24.74 -18.05
CA LYS A 26 14.65 25.23 -17.85
C LYS A 26 15.45 25.25 -19.16
N THR A 27 15.39 24.15 -19.91
CA THR A 27 16.16 23.98 -21.14
C THR A 27 15.73 24.99 -22.21
N VAL A 28 14.43 25.26 -22.33
CA VAL A 28 13.87 26.26 -23.25
C VAL A 28 14.36 27.67 -22.90
N VAL A 29 14.35 28.03 -21.61
CA VAL A 29 14.85 29.33 -21.13
C VAL A 29 16.34 29.51 -21.45
N GLU A 30 17.16 28.47 -21.28
CA GLU A 30 18.60 28.54 -21.58
C GLU A 30 18.94 28.69 -23.07
N HIS A 31 18.06 28.23 -23.96
CA HIS A 31 18.23 28.36 -25.41
C HIS A 31 17.52 29.60 -25.98
N ASN A 32 17.19 30.60 -25.14
CA ASN A 32 16.58 31.87 -25.55
C ASN A 32 15.39 31.71 -26.52
N TYR A 33 14.60 30.65 -26.37
CA TYR A 33 13.45 30.35 -27.23
C TYR A 33 13.79 30.25 -28.72
N GLU A 34 14.99 29.76 -29.08
CA GLU A 34 15.32 29.45 -30.47
C GLU A 34 14.22 28.61 -31.11
N LYS A 35 13.51 29.21 -32.08
CA LYS A 35 12.27 28.65 -32.65
C LYS A 35 12.47 27.21 -33.14
N PHE A 36 13.61 26.93 -33.77
CA PHE A 36 13.95 25.60 -34.26
C PHE A 36 14.09 24.59 -33.11
N PHE A 37 14.82 24.95 -32.06
CA PHE A 37 15.00 24.12 -30.86
C PHE A 37 13.66 23.85 -30.17
N LEU A 38 12.81 24.88 -30.04
CA LEU A 38 11.50 24.77 -29.41
C LEU A 38 10.59 23.80 -30.19
N ILE A 39 10.50 23.94 -31.51
CA ILE A 39 9.69 23.06 -32.37
C ILE A 39 10.17 21.61 -32.25
N GLN A 40 11.48 21.37 -32.32
CA GLN A 40 12.03 20.01 -32.22
C GLN A 40 11.80 19.39 -30.85
N SER A 41 11.92 20.19 -29.78
CA SER A 41 11.73 19.70 -28.43
C SER A 41 10.26 19.45 -28.11
N LEU A 42 9.34 20.30 -28.59
CA LEU A 42 7.89 20.07 -28.54
C LEU A 42 7.51 18.82 -29.33
N LYS A 43 8.08 18.59 -30.52
CA LYS A 43 7.84 17.37 -31.30
C LYS A 43 8.24 16.12 -30.51
N LYS A 44 9.43 16.13 -29.90
CA LYS A 44 9.90 15.02 -29.06
C LYS A 44 9.01 14.82 -27.83
N LEU A 45 8.63 15.90 -27.15
CA LEU A 45 7.74 15.86 -26.00
C LEU A 45 6.37 15.29 -26.38
N SER A 46 5.79 15.73 -27.50
CA SER A 46 4.52 15.20 -28.02
C SER A 46 4.58 13.71 -28.32
N ILE A 47 5.66 13.22 -28.95
CA ILE A 47 5.86 11.79 -29.19
C ILE A 47 5.90 11.02 -27.87
N VAL A 48 6.68 11.48 -26.89
CA VAL A 48 6.78 10.84 -25.57
C VAL A 48 5.44 10.86 -24.84
N SER A 49 4.71 11.97 -24.89
CA SER A 49 3.38 12.10 -24.27
C SER A 49 2.36 11.17 -24.93
N ILE A 50 2.34 11.05 -26.25
CA ILE A 50 1.45 10.13 -26.97
C ILE A 50 1.75 8.68 -26.58
N ILE A 51 3.03 8.28 -26.60
CA ILE A 51 3.44 6.94 -26.19
C ILE A 51 3.00 6.67 -24.75
N THR A 52 3.23 7.63 -23.84
CA THR A 52 2.83 7.53 -22.44
C THR A 52 1.31 7.37 -22.28
N LEU A 53 0.51 8.15 -23.01
CA LEU A 53 -0.95 8.03 -23.00
C LEU A 53 -1.44 6.69 -23.54
N LEU A 54 -0.81 6.17 -24.60
CA LEU A 54 -1.13 4.84 -25.14
C LEU A 54 -0.80 3.74 -24.14
N LEU A 55 0.34 3.83 -23.46
CA LEU A 55 0.74 2.87 -22.42
C LEU A 55 -0.18 2.93 -21.20
N GLN A 56 -0.67 4.12 -20.85
CA GLN A 56 -1.62 4.34 -19.75
C GLN A 56 -3.09 4.12 -20.15
N SER A 57 -3.37 3.75 -21.41
CA SER A 57 -4.73 3.56 -21.90
C SER A 57 -5.51 2.49 -21.14
N PHE A 58 -4.83 1.47 -20.63
CA PHE A 58 -5.44 0.45 -19.76
C PHE A 58 -6.13 1.08 -18.53
N TRP A 59 -5.52 2.11 -17.93
CA TRP A 59 -6.07 2.82 -16.78
C TRP A 59 -7.05 3.93 -17.19
N LEU A 60 -6.82 4.59 -18.33
CA LEU A 60 -7.61 5.75 -18.78
C LEU A 60 -8.90 5.34 -19.50
N LEU A 61 -8.91 4.25 -20.26
CA LEU A 61 -10.06 3.82 -21.06
C LEU A 61 -11.27 3.46 -20.19
N PRO A 62 -11.15 2.68 -19.10
CA PRO A 62 -12.30 2.43 -18.22
C PRO A 62 -12.90 3.73 -17.68
N PHE A 63 -12.08 4.73 -17.38
CA PHE A 63 -12.56 6.04 -16.93
C PHE A 63 -13.34 6.79 -18.02
N LEU A 64 -12.84 6.78 -19.26
CA LEU A 64 -13.46 7.48 -20.39
C LEU A 64 -14.72 6.78 -20.92
N LEU A 65 -14.75 5.45 -20.86
CA LEU A 65 -15.83 4.60 -21.37
C LEU A 65 -16.94 4.35 -20.33
N ALA A 66 -16.64 4.43 -19.03
CA ALA A 66 -17.62 4.36 -17.96
C ALA A 66 -18.42 5.68 -17.84
N LYS A 67 -19.10 6.07 -18.93
CA LYS A 67 -20.11 7.14 -18.89
C LYS A 67 -21.40 6.55 -18.34
N GLY A 68 -21.82 6.95 -17.13
CA GLY A 68 -23.26 6.92 -16.81
C GLY A 68 -23.71 6.60 -15.39
N THR A 69 -22.96 5.92 -14.53
CA THR A 69 -23.45 5.55 -13.19
C THR A 69 -22.27 5.26 -12.28
N SER A 70 -22.19 5.96 -11.13
CA SER A 70 -21.37 5.61 -9.95
C SER A 70 -20.16 4.73 -10.25
N SER A 71 -19.26 5.20 -11.12
CA SER A 71 -18.11 4.38 -11.46
C SER A 71 -17.28 4.27 -10.19
N SER A 72 -16.89 3.05 -9.83
CA SER A 72 -15.99 2.75 -8.71
C SER A 72 -14.76 3.66 -8.68
N VAL A 73 -14.39 4.25 -9.82
CA VAL A 73 -13.34 5.25 -9.98
C VAL A 73 -13.68 6.62 -9.37
N VAL A 74 -14.91 7.13 -9.53
CA VAL A 74 -15.37 8.38 -8.88
C VAL A 74 -15.44 8.17 -7.37
N GLU A 75 -15.93 7.02 -6.91
CA GLU A 75 -15.88 6.66 -5.49
C GLU A 75 -14.44 6.56 -4.98
N LEU A 76 -13.51 5.99 -5.77
CA LEU A 76 -12.09 5.91 -5.42
C LEU A 76 -11.44 7.28 -5.30
N ALA A 77 -11.78 8.20 -6.21
CA ALA A 77 -11.26 9.58 -6.23
C ALA A 77 -11.85 10.46 -5.12
N ASN A 78 -13.08 10.17 -4.69
CA ASN A 78 -13.77 10.92 -3.63
C ASN A 78 -13.51 10.40 -2.22
N ARG A 79 -12.65 9.38 -2.05
CA ARG A 79 -12.31 8.90 -0.71
C ARG A 79 -11.58 9.98 0.07
N SER A 80 -11.66 9.93 1.40
CA SER A 80 -10.91 10.84 2.27
C SER A 80 -9.39 10.64 2.15
N ILE A 81 -8.66 11.71 2.46
CA ILE A 81 -7.21 11.72 2.59
C ILE A 81 -6.80 10.69 3.66
N PHE A 82 -5.75 9.92 3.38
CA PHE A 82 -5.27 8.91 4.31
C PHE A 82 -4.49 9.54 5.46
N TYR A 83 -4.49 8.91 6.64
CA TYR A 83 -3.73 9.38 7.80
C TYR A 83 -2.24 9.49 7.46
N SER A 84 -1.61 10.60 7.87
CA SER A 84 -0.21 10.87 7.55
C SER A 84 0.71 10.14 8.51
N PHE A 85 1.43 9.13 8.01
CA PHE A 85 2.51 8.47 8.74
C PHE A 85 3.88 9.12 8.50
N VAL A 86 3.95 10.09 7.60
CA VAL A 86 5.21 10.67 7.11
C VAL A 86 5.36 12.08 7.65
N ARG A 87 6.46 12.37 8.35
CA ARG A 87 6.78 13.71 8.85
C ARG A 87 7.87 14.36 7.99
N LEU A 88 8.14 15.64 8.25
CA LEU A 88 9.20 16.39 7.56
C LEU A 88 10.56 15.68 7.63
N HIS A 89 10.91 15.08 8.78
CA HIS A 89 12.16 14.34 8.92
C HIS A 89 12.24 13.12 8.00
N ASN A 90 11.13 12.40 7.80
CA ASN A 90 11.08 11.28 6.86
C ASN A 90 11.32 11.79 5.44
N ALA A 91 10.63 12.87 5.06
CA ALA A 91 10.76 13.51 3.76
C ALA A 91 12.21 13.96 3.48
N LEU A 92 12.89 14.58 4.46
CA LEU A 92 14.28 15.05 4.35
C LEU A 92 15.31 13.93 4.30
N THR A 93 15.03 12.78 4.92
CA THR A 93 15.98 11.65 4.99
C THR A 93 15.67 10.56 3.97
N ILE A 94 14.58 10.72 3.20
CA ILE A 94 14.06 9.70 2.28
C ILE A 94 13.86 8.34 3.00
N HIS A 95 13.48 8.39 4.28
CA HIS A 95 13.28 7.20 5.10
C HIS A 95 11.79 6.97 5.31
N HIS A 96 11.26 5.91 4.70
CA HIS A 96 9.85 5.55 4.77
C HIS A 96 9.48 5.11 6.21
N PRO A 97 8.38 5.58 6.80
CA PRO A 97 8.03 5.27 8.20
C PRO A 97 7.82 3.78 8.45
N PHE A 98 7.41 3.02 7.45
CA PHE A 98 7.17 1.57 7.56
C PHE A 98 8.43 0.73 7.34
N TRP A 99 9.57 1.35 7.03
CA TRP A 99 10.81 0.63 6.81
C TRP A 99 11.53 0.39 8.14
N THR A 100 11.65 -0.88 8.54
CA THR A 100 12.27 -1.30 9.80
C THR A 100 13.76 -1.69 9.64
N SER A 101 14.29 -1.65 8.41
CA SER A 101 15.55 -2.31 8.04
C SER A 101 15.53 -3.84 8.12
N GLN A 102 14.35 -4.45 8.21
CA GLN A 102 14.15 -5.90 8.10
C GLN A 102 12.94 -6.15 7.20
N LYS A 103 11.75 -6.20 7.81
CA LYS A 103 10.46 -6.32 7.12
C LYS A 103 9.65 -5.03 7.16
N PRO A 104 9.07 -4.58 6.04
CA PRO A 104 8.14 -3.46 6.06
C PRO A 104 6.93 -3.78 6.94
N VAL A 105 6.70 -2.99 7.99
CA VAL A 105 5.53 -3.13 8.86
C VAL A 105 4.61 -1.95 8.61
N ALA A 106 3.46 -2.24 7.99
CA ALA A 106 2.48 -1.21 7.68
C ALA A 106 1.93 -0.57 8.95
N PHE A 107 1.68 0.75 8.88
CA PHE A 107 1.05 1.54 9.94
C PHE A 107 1.85 1.65 11.26
N VAL A 108 3.10 1.19 11.30
CA VAL A 108 4.00 1.37 12.44
C VAL A 108 5.03 2.45 12.13
N HIS A 109 5.15 3.43 13.01
CA HIS A 109 6.15 4.48 12.89
C HIS A 109 7.51 3.99 13.39
N ASN A 110 8.46 3.82 12.48
CA ASN A 110 9.83 3.49 12.83
C ASN A 110 10.70 4.74 13.01
N SER A 111 11.64 4.67 13.94
CA SER A 111 12.65 5.71 14.12
C SER A 111 13.63 5.71 12.94
N ILE A 112 13.96 6.89 12.42
CA ILE A 112 14.96 7.00 11.35
C ILE A 112 16.35 6.67 11.91
N PRO A 113 17.07 5.69 11.36
CA PRO A 113 18.45 5.42 11.76
C PRO A 113 19.33 6.64 11.47
N ILE A 114 20.23 6.97 12.40
CA ILE A 114 21.07 8.18 12.34
C ILE A 114 21.87 8.30 11.03
N ILE A 115 22.20 7.17 10.39
CA ILE A 115 22.93 7.14 9.12
C ILE A 115 22.17 7.84 7.98
N TYR A 116 20.84 7.81 7.97
CA TYR A 116 20.04 8.51 6.94
C TYR A 116 20.04 10.02 7.13
N SER A 117 20.38 10.52 8.32
CA SER A 117 20.60 11.96 8.56
C SER A 117 21.81 12.51 7.80
N LEU A 118 22.71 11.64 7.31
CA LEU A 118 23.82 12.05 6.44
C LEU A 118 23.33 12.53 5.07
N ILE A 119 22.19 12.05 4.58
CA ILE A 119 21.65 12.45 3.27
C ILE A 119 21.41 13.97 3.19
N PRO A 120 20.59 14.59 4.06
CA PRO A 120 20.39 16.03 4.01
C PRO A 120 21.68 16.81 4.29
N ILE A 121 22.61 16.30 5.10
CA ILE A 121 23.93 16.92 5.32
C ILE A 121 24.74 16.98 4.03
N LEU A 122 24.76 15.89 3.25
CA LEU A 122 25.43 15.85 1.94
C LEU A 122 24.82 16.86 0.98
N ILE A 123 23.48 16.96 0.95
CA ILE A 123 22.77 17.94 0.12
C ILE A 123 23.12 19.38 0.54
N ILE A 124 23.07 19.69 1.83
CA ILE A 124 23.43 21.02 2.35
C ILE A 124 24.91 21.34 2.03
N SER A 125 25.79 20.34 2.12
CA SER A 125 27.20 20.53 1.74
C SER A 125 27.34 20.94 0.27
N THR A 126 26.56 20.34 -0.64
CA THR A 126 26.51 20.74 -2.05
C THR A 126 26.12 22.22 -2.19
N LEU A 127 25.16 22.70 -1.39
CA LEU A 127 24.69 24.09 -1.43
C LEU A 127 25.73 25.09 -0.91
N ILE A 128 26.46 24.72 0.15
CA ILE A 128 27.54 25.56 0.70
C ILE A 128 28.66 25.68 -0.34
N LEU A 129 29.03 24.57 -0.98
CA LEU A 129 30.06 24.54 -2.01
C LEU A 129 29.62 25.25 -3.29
N TYR A 130 28.33 25.15 -3.63
CA TYR A 130 27.72 25.85 -4.76
C TYR A 130 27.97 27.37 -4.68
N ASN A 131 27.91 27.98 -3.49
CA ASN A 131 28.10 29.42 -3.33
C ASN A 131 29.55 29.91 -3.60
N GLN A 132 30.51 28.99 -3.81
CA GLN A 132 31.87 29.34 -4.16
C GLN A 132 32.00 29.50 -5.70
N LYS A 133 32.29 30.72 -6.17
CA LYS A 133 32.32 31.16 -7.60
C LYS A 133 33.35 30.44 -8.53
N LYS A 134 33.87 29.27 -8.17
CA LYS A 134 34.95 28.58 -8.89
C LYS A 134 34.49 27.63 -10.01
N LEU A 135 33.23 27.67 -10.43
CA LEU A 135 32.63 26.67 -11.32
C LEU A 135 32.13 27.26 -12.64
N THR A 136 32.05 26.40 -13.65
CA THR A 136 31.46 26.68 -14.97
C THR A 136 29.98 27.06 -14.83
N ASN A 137 29.55 28.16 -15.45
CA ASN A 137 28.17 28.69 -15.42
C ASN A 137 27.06 27.64 -15.65
N LYS A 138 27.33 26.60 -16.44
CA LYS A 138 26.30 25.63 -16.87
C LYS A 138 25.86 24.69 -15.73
N ALA A 139 26.78 24.07 -15.00
CA ALA A 139 26.43 23.18 -13.88
C ALA A 139 25.73 23.96 -12.74
N HIS A 140 26.18 25.20 -12.52
CA HIS A 140 25.60 26.11 -11.54
C HIS A 140 24.10 26.35 -11.78
N SER A 141 23.72 26.53 -13.06
CA SER A 141 22.34 26.74 -13.50
C SER A 141 21.39 25.59 -13.17
N TRP A 142 21.89 24.34 -13.14
CA TRP A 142 21.08 23.15 -12.88
C TRP A 142 20.85 22.86 -11.40
N VAL A 143 21.71 23.36 -10.50
CA VAL A 143 21.57 23.14 -9.06
C VAL A 143 20.24 23.68 -8.55
N SER A 144 19.84 24.88 -8.97
CA SER A 144 18.56 25.49 -8.56
C SER A 144 17.35 24.66 -8.96
N VAL A 145 17.37 24.06 -10.16
CA VAL A 145 16.29 23.18 -10.63
C VAL A 145 16.15 21.95 -9.74
N TRP A 146 17.25 21.30 -9.40
CA TRP A 146 17.22 20.11 -8.57
C TRP A 146 16.87 20.43 -7.11
N ILE A 147 17.23 21.60 -6.60
CA ILE A 147 16.73 22.11 -5.31
C ILE A 147 15.21 22.26 -5.35
N ILE A 148 14.67 22.93 -6.38
CA ILE A 148 13.22 23.16 -6.50
C ILE A 148 12.48 21.81 -6.55
N ILE A 149 12.94 20.88 -7.37
CA ILE A 149 12.39 19.51 -7.45
C ILE A 149 12.41 18.83 -6.07
N SER A 150 13.54 18.91 -5.36
CA SER A 150 13.68 18.31 -4.03
C SER A 150 12.73 18.96 -3.01
N LEU A 151 12.63 20.29 -3.00
CA LEU A 151 11.78 21.04 -2.08
C LEU A 151 10.29 20.75 -2.33
N ILE A 152 9.86 20.68 -3.59
CA ILE A 152 8.50 20.26 -3.93
C ILE A 152 8.24 18.86 -3.37
N GLY A 153 9.16 17.92 -3.58
CA GLY A 153 9.05 16.58 -3.02
C GLY A 153 8.91 16.58 -1.50
N ILE A 154 9.81 17.27 -0.80
CA ILE A 154 9.81 17.37 0.66
C ILE A 154 8.49 17.96 1.19
N LEU A 155 8.00 19.02 0.56
CA LEU A 155 6.77 19.72 0.96
C LEU A 155 5.51 18.88 0.72
N LEU A 156 5.47 18.09 -0.36
CA LEU A 156 4.33 17.23 -0.65
C LEU A 156 4.37 15.94 0.17
N THR A 157 5.56 15.34 0.38
CA THR A 157 5.74 14.10 1.14
C THR A 157 5.39 14.25 2.62
N LYS A 158 5.65 15.41 3.25
CA LYS A 158 5.26 15.65 4.66
C LYS A 158 3.74 15.74 4.89
N GLN A 159 2.94 15.80 3.83
CA GLN A 159 1.49 15.99 3.89
C GLN A 159 1.09 17.22 4.72
N ASN A 160 0.18 17.07 5.69
CA ASN A 160 -0.36 18.15 6.52
C ASN A 160 0.51 18.55 7.72
N HIS A 161 1.68 17.93 7.92
CA HIS A 161 2.61 18.37 8.97
C HIS A 161 3.25 19.72 8.63
N ALA A 162 3.77 20.43 9.64
CA ALA A 162 4.50 21.68 9.43
C ALA A 162 5.80 21.47 8.61
N PRO A 163 6.28 22.49 7.86
CA PRO A 163 5.69 23.82 7.66
C PRO A 163 4.50 23.81 6.68
N PHE A 164 3.68 24.85 6.61
CA PHE A 164 2.51 24.92 5.70
C PHE A 164 1.54 23.73 5.85
N ALA A 165 0.99 23.59 7.06
CA ALA A 165 -0.15 22.70 7.28
C ALA A 165 -1.32 23.17 6.39
N GLY A 166 -2.05 22.24 5.77
CA GLY A 166 -3.16 22.53 4.86
C GLY A 166 -2.77 22.71 3.39
N LEU A 167 -1.48 22.86 3.03
CA LEU A 167 -1.09 22.92 1.61
C LEU A 167 -1.47 21.64 0.86
N TYR A 168 -1.21 20.47 1.47
CA TYR A 168 -1.51 19.19 0.83
C TYR A 168 -3.01 18.98 0.66
N GLU A 169 -3.79 19.29 1.70
CA GLU A 169 -5.24 19.25 1.70
C GLU A 169 -5.86 20.20 0.67
N PHE A 170 -5.37 21.45 0.61
CA PHE A 170 -5.77 22.40 -0.42
C PHE A 170 -5.54 21.84 -1.83
N LEU A 171 -4.36 21.27 -2.11
CA LEU A 171 -4.08 20.64 -3.40
C LEU A 171 -5.01 19.45 -3.65
N TYR A 172 -5.28 18.62 -2.63
CA TYR A 172 -6.17 17.48 -2.73
C TYR A 172 -7.60 17.85 -3.12
N GLU A 173 -8.11 18.94 -2.55
CA GLU A 173 -9.48 19.41 -2.79
C GLU A 173 -9.61 20.23 -4.09
N HIS A 174 -8.58 20.99 -4.45
CA HIS A 174 -8.70 22.02 -5.50
C HIS A 174 -7.90 21.72 -6.77
N LEU A 175 -6.81 20.94 -6.71
CA LEU A 175 -5.98 20.65 -7.89
C LEU A 175 -6.51 19.40 -8.61
N PRO A 176 -6.99 19.51 -9.87
CA PRO A 176 -7.52 18.38 -10.59
C PRO A 176 -6.52 17.22 -10.70
N GLY A 177 -6.98 16.02 -10.36
CA GLY A 177 -6.16 14.80 -10.37
C GLY A 177 -5.25 14.63 -9.16
N PHE A 178 -5.12 15.62 -8.26
CA PHE A 178 -4.34 15.46 -7.03
C PHE A 178 -5.05 14.55 -6.01
N SER A 179 -6.37 14.42 -6.09
CA SER A 179 -7.16 13.47 -5.29
C SER A 179 -6.73 12.00 -5.47
N LEU A 180 -6.04 11.68 -6.57
CA LEU A 180 -5.43 10.36 -6.79
C LEU A 180 -4.34 10.04 -5.74
N TYR A 181 -3.71 11.07 -5.15
CA TYR A 181 -2.66 10.95 -4.14
C TYR A 181 -3.24 11.01 -2.73
N ARG A 182 -4.02 9.99 -2.36
CA ARG A 182 -4.54 9.83 -1.00
C ARG A 182 -3.44 9.67 0.06
N GLU A 183 -2.27 9.19 -0.37
CA GLU A 183 -1.05 9.07 0.44
C GLU A 183 0.09 9.89 -0.19
N SER A 184 0.87 10.54 0.66
CA SER A 184 1.94 11.47 0.29
C SER A 184 3.28 10.78 -0.05
N THR A 185 3.42 9.50 0.29
CA THR A 185 4.65 8.69 0.14
C THR A 185 5.15 8.65 -1.31
N LYS A 186 4.25 8.70 -2.30
CA LYS A 186 4.63 8.71 -3.73
C LYS A 186 5.50 9.91 -4.11
N PHE A 187 5.35 11.03 -3.40
CA PHE A 187 6.15 12.22 -3.65
C PHE A 187 7.61 12.11 -3.20
N PHE A 188 7.98 11.02 -2.49
CA PHE A 188 9.40 10.69 -2.25
C PHE A 188 10.19 10.62 -3.56
N LEU A 189 9.55 10.31 -4.69
CA LEU A 189 10.21 10.28 -5.99
C LEU A 189 10.79 11.64 -6.41
N PHE A 190 10.12 12.76 -6.12
CA PHE A 190 10.66 14.10 -6.36
C PHE A 190 11.93 14.33 -5.55
N THR A 191 11.87 14.03 -4.25
CA THR A 191 13.02 14.19 -3.35
C THR A 191 14.17 13.28 -3.75
N LEU A 192 13.89 12.01 -4.07
CA LEU A 192 14.88 11.03 -4.48
C LEU A 192 15.62 11.46 -5.76
N LEU A 193 14.89 11.89 -6.78
CA LEU A 193 15.49 12.34 -8.04
C LEU A 193 16.28 13.63 -7.84
N GLY A 194 15.71 14.62 -7.15
CA GLY A 194 16.40 15.86 -6.85
C GLY A 194 17.68 15.65 -6.04
N TYR A 195 17.62 14.80 -5.01
CA TYR A 195 18.78 14.45 -4.20
C TYR A 195 19.82 13.69 -5.00
N SER A 196 19.44 12.73 -5.84
CA SER A 196 20.39 11.98 -6.67
C SER A 196 21.26 12.90 -7.53
N ALA A 197 20.66 13.91 -8.17
CA ALA A 197 21.39 14.88 -8.98
C ALA A 197 22.27 15.81 -8.13
N LEU A 198 21.73 16.34 -7.02
CA LEU A 198 22.49 17.20 -6.10
C LEU A 198 23.67 16.48 -5.43
N ILE A 199 23.51 15.19 -5.17
CA ILE A 199 24.57 14.31 -4.65
C ILE A 199 25.71 14.20 -5.67
N VAL A 200 25.40 13.89 -6.93
CA VAL A 200 26.41 13.76 -7.99
C VAL A 200 27.13 15.09 -8.23
N ILE A 201 26.39 16.19 -8.28
CA ILE A 201 26.96 17.53 -8.42
C ILE A 201 27.84 17.88 -7.21
N GLY A 202 27.37 17.57 -6.00
CA GLY A 202 28.13 17.76 -4.77
C GLY A 202 29.45 16.99 -4.77
N TYR A 203 29.41 15.74 -5.20
CA TYR A 203 30.62 14.91 -5.32
C TYR A 203 31.63 15.52 -6.29
N ASP A 204 31.19 16.00 -7.46
CA ASP A 204 32.05 16.73 -8.40
C ASP A 204 32.67 17.97 -7.75
N TYR A 205 31.90 18.73 -6.97
CA TYR A 205 32.38 19.93 -6.27
C TYR A 205 33.42 19.59 -5.19
N TRP A 206 33.15 18.59 -4.37
CA TRP A 206 34.08 18.09 -3.37
C TRP A 206 35.40 17.64 -4.01
N SER A 207 35.32 16.92 -5.13
CA SER A 207 36.50 16.41 -5.84
C SER A 207 37.44 17.51 -6.37
N LYS A 208 36.87 18.68 -6.70
CA LYS A 208 37.59 19.85 -7.18
C LYS A 208 38.15 20.71 -6.05
N MET A 209 37.47 20.76 -4.91
CA MET A 209 37.87 21.59 -3.75
C MET A 209 39.00 20.95 -2.94
N ILE A 210 39.00 19.63 -2.78
CA ILE A 210 39.98 18.94 -1.93
C ILE A 210 41.42 19.15 -2.48
N SER A 211 42.34 19.53 -1.58
CA SER A 211 43.66 20.14 -1.85
C SER A 211 44.54 19.43 -2.90
N SER A 212 45.52 20.18 -3.45
CA SER A 212 46.50 19.70 -4.42
C SER A 212 47.47 18.62 -3.91
N ARG A 213 47.48 18.29 -2.60
CA ARG A 213 48.30 17.18 -2.07
C ARG A 213 47.64 15.84 -2.40
N ALA A 214 48.15 15.19 -3.47
CA ALA A 214 47.57 13.98 -4.06
C ALA A 214 47.16 12.88 -3.07
N LYS A 215 47.96 12.58 -2.04
CA LYS A 215 47.66 11.50 -1.07
C LYS A 215 46.45 11.82 -0.18
N PHE A 216 46.39 13.04 0.38
CA PHE A 216 45.27 13.44 1.24
C PHE A 216 43.98 13.64 0.43
N LYS A 217 44.12 14.09 -0.83
CA LYS A 217 43.00 14.19 -1.77
C LYS A 217 42.34 12.84 -2.02
N ASN A 218 43.14 11.83 -2.34
CA ASN A 218 42.62 10.49 -2.63
C ASN A 218 41.93 9.89 -1.40
N PHE A 219 42.50 10.07 -0.21
CA PHE A 219 41.87 9.60 1.03
C PHE A 219 40.49 10.21 1.27
N LEU A 220 40.36 11.54 1.18
CA LEU A 220 39.07 12.22 1.39
C LEU A 220 38.05 11.87 0.32
N LEU A 221 38.47 11.74 -0.94
CA LEU A 221 37.60 11.30 -2.02
C LEU A 221 37.05 9.90 -1.77
N ILE A 222 37.92 8.95 -1.37
CA ILE A 222 37.51 7.59 -1.01
C ILE A 222 36.51 7.65 0.15
N LEU A 223 36.78 8.41 1.20
CA LEU A 223 35.87 8.54 2.34
C LEU A 223 34.49 9.05 1.92
N VAL A 224 34.44 10.11 1.10
CA VAL A 224 33.19 10.67 0.58
C VAL A 224 32.45 9.64 -0.30
N SER A 225 33.17 8.96 -1.20
CA SER A 225 32.58 7.88 -2.02
C SER A 225 32.01 6.75 -1.18
N VAL A 226 32.72 6.35 -0.11
CA VAL A 226 32.24 5.32 0.83
C VAL A 226 30.95 5.79 1.51
N ILE A 227 30.86 7.03 1.98
CA ILE A 227 29.62 7.56 2.58
C ILE A 227 28.47 7.52 1.57
N TYR A 228 28.70 7.95 0.32
CA TYR A 228 27.68 7.91 -0.73
C TYR A 228 27.21 6.50 -1.09
N LEU A 229 28.10 5.50 -0.98
CA LEU A 229 27.78 4.11 -1.28
C LEU A 229 27.15 3.37 -0.09
N VAL A 230 27.61 3.61 1.14
CA VAL A 230 27.18 2.85 2.31
C VAL A 230 25.71 3.12 2.64
N ILE A 231 25.25 4.37 2.55
CA ILE A 231 23.86 4.74 2.89
C ILE A 231 22.82 3.95 2.07
N PRO A 232 22.90 3.88 0.72
CA PRO A 232 21.95 3.06 -0.03
C PRO A 232 22.17 1.56 0.22
N LEU A 233 23.42 1.11 0.41
CA LEU A 233 23.73 -0.31 0.64
C LEU A 233 23.13 -0.87 1.94
N THR A 234 22.87 -0.04 2.95
CA THR A 234 22.18 -0.53 4.17
C THR A 234 20.80 -1.09 3.89
N ASN A 235 20.12 -0.64 2.83
CA ASN A 235 18.81 -1.18 2.43
C ASN A 235 18.90 -2.57 1.79
N ILE A 236 20.09 -3.01 1.38
CA ILE A 236 20.32 -4.31 0.74
C ILE A 236 20.70 -5.38 1.79
N ILE A 237 21.22 -4.97 2.95
CA ILE A 237 21.59 -5.89 4.05
C ILE A 237 20.49 -6.91 4.35
N PRO A 238 19.20 -6.54 4.46
CA PRO A 238 18.16 -7.50 4.84
C PRO A 238 17.90 -8.53 3.73
N ILE A 239 18.22 -8.21 2.47
CA ILE A 239 18.15 -9.16 1.35
C ILE A 239 19.19 -10.28 1.54
N PHE A 240 20.42 -9.92 1.90
CA PHE A 240 21.48 -10.89 2.12
C PHE A 240 21.29 -11.72 3.40
N ASN A 241 20.67 -11.13 4.43
CA ASN A 241 20.38 -11.83 5.68
C ASN A 241 19.13 -12.73 5.60
N GLY A 242 18.26 -12.55 4.61
CA GLY A 242 16.97 -13.24 4.55
C GLY A 242 15.89 -12.64 5.46
N ASP A 243 16.12 -11.44 6.02
CA ASP A 243 15.22 -10.75 6.96
C ASP A 243 13.94 -10.21 6.30
N PHE A 244 13.82 -10.32 4.97
CA PHE A 244 12.63 -9.91 4.19
C PHE A 244 11.48 -10.93 4.21
N GLU A 245 11.61 -12.02 4.97
CA GLU A 245 10.59 -13.07 5.15
C GLU A 245 9.98 -13.47 3.79
N THR A 246 8.66 -13.37 3.66
CA THR A 246 7.91 -13.86 2.50
C THR A 246 7.87 -12.92 1.29
N MET A 247 8.62 -11.82 1.30
CA MET A 247 8.72 -10.95 0.12
C MET A 247 9.54 -11.57 -1.00
N PHE A 248 10.55 -12.38 -0.66
CA PHE A 248 11.42 -13.04 -1.64
C PHE A 248 11.36 -14.56 -1.59
N THR A 249 10.64 -15.15 -0.63
CA THR A 249 10.37 -16.59 -0.62
C THR A 249 9.03 -16.88 -1.30
N PRO A 250 8.95 -17.89 -2.19
CA PRO A 250 7.68 -18.32 -2.75
C PRO A 250 6.74 -18.78 -1.64
N ARG A 251 5.50 -18.32 -1.68
CA ARG A 251 4.45 -18.79 -0.77
C ARG A 251 3.81 -20.06 -1.33
N ILE A 252 3.54 -21.03 -0.46
CA ILE A 252 3.02 -22.34 -0.84
C ILE A 252 1.60 -22.49 -0.30
N LYS A 253 0.61 -22.66 -1.19
CA LYS A 253 -0.78 -22.95 -0.82
C LYS A 253 -0.88 -24.34 -0.19
N SER A 254 -1.44 -24.44 1.02
CA SER A 254 -1.72 -25.72 1.66
C SER A 254 -2.72 -26.56 0.84
N ASN A 255 -2.56 -27.89 0.88
CA ASN A 255 -3.43 -28.83 0.18
C ASN A 255 -4.89 -28.76 0.66
N ASP A 256 -5.12 -28.43 1.93
CA ASP A 256 -6.46 -28.27 2.52
C ASP A 256 -7.34 -27.32 1.73
N TYR A 257 -6.80 -26.16 1.33
CA TYR A 257 -7.55 -25.19 0.53
C TYR A 257 -7.91 -25.72 -0.85
N SER A 258 -7.06 -26.57 -1.44
CA SER A 258 -7.35 -27.23 -2.72
C SER A 258 -8.41 -28.32 -2.59
N LEU A 259 -8.44 -29.04 -1.46
CA LEU A 259 -9.49 -30.02 -1.15
C LEU A 259 -10.85 -29.34 -0.95
N ILE A 260 -10.87 -28.22 -0.20
CA ILE A 260 -12.08 -27.40 -0.03
C ILE A 260 -12.56 -26.88 -1.38
N GLU A 261 -11.66 -26.32 -2.20
CA GLU A 261 -12.00 -25.81 -3.54
C GLU A 261 -12.64 -26.89 -4.41
N LYS A 262 -12.07 -28.10 -4.42
CA LYS A 262 -12.64 -29.24 -5.12
C LYS A 262 -14.05 -29.56 -4.60
N LYS A 263 -14.22 -29.62 -3.28
CA LYS A 263 -15.52 -29.91 -2.65
C LYS A 263 -16.59 -28.87 -3.00
N LEU A 264 -16.23 -27.59 -2.99
CA LEU A 264 -17.14 -26.50 -3.36
C LEU A 264 -17.53 -26.59 -4.84
N ASN A 265 -16.59 -26.90 -5.73
CA ASN A 265 -16.89 -27.02 -7.17
C ASN A 265 -17.76 -28.23 -7.53
N GLU A 266 -17.77 -29.28 -6.70
CA GLU A 266 -18.66 -30.44 -6.88
C GLU A 266 -20.12 -30.13 -6.49
N ASP A 267 -20.33 -29.24 -5.51
CA ASP A 267 -21.65 -28.96 -4.95
C ASP A 267 -22.42 -27.94 -5.80
N GLN A 268 -23.67 -28.26 -6.17
CA GLN A 268 -24.49 -27.48 -7.11
C GLN A 268 -25.43 -26.49 -6.42
N PHE A 269 -25.61 -26.63 -5.10
CA PHE A 269 -26.55 -25.80 -4.34
C PHE A 269 -25.86 -24.58 -3.77
N PHE A 270 -26.53 -23.43 -3.78
CA PHE A 270 -26.00 -22.22 -3.17
C PHE A 270 -25.91 -22.34 -1.65
N TYR A 271 -24.76 -21.97 -1.10
CA TYR A 271 -24.57 -21.69 0.32
C TYR A 271 -23.33 -20.84 0.52
N ARG A 272 -23.18 -20.20 1.68
CA ARG A 272 -21.97 -19.46 2.03
C ARG A 272 -21.06 -20.29 2.93
N THR A 273 -19.77 -20.00 2.86
CA THR A 273 -18.76 -20.53 3.79
C THR A 273 -18.31 -19.42 4.73
N LEU A 274 -18.46 -19.60 6.04
CA LEU A 274 -17.99 -18.64 7.04
C LEU A 274 -16.60 -19.02 7.52
N TRP A 275 -15.70 -18.05 7.57
CA TRP A 275 -14.32 -18.23 8.01
C TRP A 275 -14.07 -17.47 9.30
N VAL A 276 -13.56 -18.18 10.31
CA VAL A 276 -13.41 -17.69 11.68
C VAL A 276 -11.94 -17.67 12.09
N PRO A 277 -11.40 -16.52 12.53
CA PRO A 277 -12.03 -15.20 12.58
C PRO A 277 -12.12 -14.52 11.21
N LYS A 278 -11.26 -14.89 10.26
CA LYS A 278 -11.15 -14.25 8.94
C LYS A 278 -10.77 -15.31 7.90
N ASP A 279 -11.09 -15.07 6.64
CA ASP A 279 -10.64 -15.91 5.53
C ASP A 279 -9.13 -15.72 5.25
N SER A 280 -8.45 -16.82 4.94
CA SER A 280 -7.08 -16.79 4.41
C SER A 280 -7.08 -16.26 2.96
N ARG A 281 -5.94 -15.73 2.49
CA ARG A 281 -5.75 -15.41 1.07
C ARG A 281 -5.95 -16.60 0.13
N TRP A 282 -5.78 -17.82 0.65
CA TRP A 282 -5.92 -19.07 -0.10
C TRP A 282 -7.35 -19.59 -0.13
N THR A 283 -8.26 -18.93 0.59
CA THR A 283 -9.65 -19.36 0.73
C THR A 283 -10.36 -19.35 -0.63
N PRO A 284 -10.85 -20.51 -1.10
CA PRO A 284 -11.59 -20.59 -2.35
C PRO A 284 -12.94 -19.89 -2.22
N ASP A 285 -13.36 -19.21 -3.29
CA ASP A 285 -14.68 -18.64 -3.45
C ASP A 285 -15.18 -18.80 -4.89
N ASN A 286 -16.49 -18.90 -5.04
CA ASN A 286 -17.15 -18.83 -6.34
C ASN A 286 -18.57 -18.27 -6.17
N ASN A 287 -19.30 -18.09 -7.28
CA ASN A 287 -20.63 -17.49 -7.25
C ASN A 287 -21.68 -18.32 -6.50
N LEU A 288 -21.51 -19.65 -6.44
CA LEU A 288 -22.40 -20.55 -5.71
C LEU A 288 -22.03 -20.65 -4.23
N HIS A 289 -20.74 -20.51 -3.93
CA HIS A 289 -20.15 -20.68 -2.61
C HIS A 289 -19.33 -19.45 -2.19
N PRO A 290 -19.97 -18.29 -1.96
CA PRO A 290 -19.25 -17.11 -1.53
C PRO A 290 -18.64 -17.33 -0.15
N LYS A 291 -17.38 -16.92 0.01
CA LYS A 291 -16.75 -16.86 1.33
C LYS A 291 -17.21 -15.64 2.11
N VAL A 292 -17.33 -15.81 3.42
CA VAL A 292 -17.72 -14.77 4.37
C VAL A 292 -16.67 -14.76 5.47
N SER A 293 -16.11 -13.60 5.74
CA SER A 293 -15.19 -13.39 6.86
C SER A 293 -15.97 -12.93 8.08
N LEU A 294 -15.81 -13.64 9.21
CA LEU A 294 -16.51 -13.28 10.45
C LEU A 294 -16.18 -11.86 10.90
N THR A 295 -14.90 -11.47 10.85
CA THR A 295 -14.47 -10.12 11.21
C THR A 295 -15.13 -9.04 10.34
N ASN A 296 -15.34 -9.31 9.05
CA ASN A 296 -15.93 -8.32 8.14
C ASN A 296 -17.42 -8.16 8.43
N VAL A 297 -18.18 -9.26 8.53
CA VAL A 297 -19.62 -9.17 8.79
C VAL A 297 -19.91 -8.62 10.18
N VAL A 298 -19.12 -8.96 11.19
CA VAL A 298 -19.26 -8.39 12.55
C VAL A 298 -19.03 -6.88 12.55
N ASN A 299 -18.06 -6.40 11.77
CA ASN A 299 -17.73 -4.98 11.71
C ASN A 299 -18.69 -4.17 10.82
N GLU A 300 -19.32 -4.83 9.84
CA GLU A 300 -20.23 -4.22 8.88
C GLU A 300 -21.67 -4.66 9.15
N ASP A 301 -22.14 -5.70 8.45
CA ASP A 301 -23.55 -6.08 8.32
C ASP A 301 -24.22 -6.49 9.65
N TRP A 302 -23.47 -7.15 10.54
CA TRP A 302 -23.97 -7.69 11.82
C TRP A 302 -23.73 -6.76 13.00
N SER A 303 -23.00 -5.66 12.81
CA SER A 303 -22.69 -4.70 13.88
C SER A 303 -23.94 -4.17 14.60
N LYS A 304 -25.04 -4.00 13.86
CA LYS A 304 -26.35 -3.55 14.37
C LYS A 304 -27.04 -4.50 15.34
N TYR A 305 -26.63 -5.77 15.38
CA TYR A 305 -27.17 -6.79 16.28
C TYR A 305 -26.31 -6.99 17.54
N LEU A 306 -25.19 -6.27 17.63
CA LEU A 306 -24.26 -6.35 18.75
C LEU A 306 -24.51 -5.12 19.63
N ASP A 307 -25.30 -5.31 20.70
CA ASP A 307 -25.75 -4.27 21.64
C ASP A 307 -24.65 -3.59 22.48
N ASP A 308 -23.40 -3.58 22.04
CA ASP A 308 -22.30 -3.10 22.86
C ASP A 308 -21.54 -1.91 22.22
N PRO A 309 -21.96 -0.67 22.53
CA PRO A 309 -21.23 0.54 22.15
C PRO A 309 -19.87 0.67 22.87
N PHE A 310 -19.51 -0.23 23.81
CA PHE A 310 -18.29 -0.19 24.62
C PHE A 310 -17.28 -1.31 24.33
N SER A 311 -17.52 -2.14 23.31
CA SER A 311 -16.53 -3.14 22.90
C SER A 311 -15.40 -2.47 22.09
N ASP A 312 -14.31 -2.13 22.80
CA ASP A 312 -13.17 -1.40 22.22
C ASP A 312 -12.41 -2.21 21.15
N THR A 313 -12.44 -3.55 21.20
CA THR A 313 -11.74 -4.43 20.26
C THR A 313 -12.70 -5.27 19.42
N LEU A 314 -12.32 -5.55 18.16
CA LEU A 314 -13.07 -6.44 17.28
C LEU A 314 -13.14 -7.87 17.84
N PHE A 315 -12.09 -8.32 18.54
CA PHE A 315 -12.08 -9.59 19.24
C PHE A 315 -13.17 -9.65 20.33
N SER A 316 -13.34 -8.59 21.12
CA SER A 316 -14.40 -8.51 22.14
C SER A 316 -15.80 -8.61 21.52
N LYS A 317 -16.03 -7.95 20.37
CA LYS A 317 -17.29 -8.07 19.61
C LYS A 317 -17.57 -9.50 19.17
N ILE A 318 -16.56 -10.14 18.58
CA ILE A 318 -16.65 -11.54 18.14
C ILE A 318 -16.91 -12.47 19.33
N SER A 319 -16.18 -12.30 20.42
CA SER A 319 -16.30 -13.11 21.64
C SER A 319 -17.68 -12.98 22.28
N ASN A 320 -18.20 -11.76 22.40
CA ASN A 320 -19.55 -11.49 22.90
C ASN A 320 -20.61 -12.15 21.99
N MET A 321 -20.48 -12.00 20.67
CA MET A 321 -21.40 -12.62 19.71
C MET A 321 -21.37 -14.15 19.81
N MET A 322 -20.19 -14.77 19.84
CA MET A 322 -20.04 -16.23 19.97
C MET A 322 -20.53 -16.75 21.33
N SER A 323 -20.54 -15.90 22.36
CA SER A 323 -21.12 -16.24 23.66
C SER A 323 -22.65 -16.23 23.66
N LYS A 324 -23.28 -15.52 22.72
CA LYS A 324 -24.73 -15.50 22.50
C LYS A 324 -25.10 -16.54 21.43
N GLU A 325 -25.02 -17.82 21.80
CA GLU A 325 -25.19 -18.97 20.88
C GLU A 325 -26.42 -18.85 19.97
N SER A 326 -27.60 -18.53 20.51
CA SER A 326 -28.85 -18.42 19.75
C SER A 326 -28.87 -17.27 18.75
N LEU A 327 -28.20 -16.16 19.06
CA LEU A 327 -28.03 -15.04 18.14
C LEU A 327 -27.09 -15.45 17.00
N PHE A 328 -25.96 -16.08 17.33
CA PHE A 328 -24.99 -16.51 16.33
C PHE A 328 -25.58 -17.58 15.39
N GLU A 329 -26.35 -18.53 15.92
CA GLU A 329 -27.12 -19.49 15.13
C GLU A 329 -28.06 -18.80 14.15
N SER A 330 -28.84 -17.82 14.64
CA SER A 330 -29.79 -17.08 13.82
C SER A 330 -29.12 -16.29 12.69
N LEU A 331 -27.96 -15.69 12.97
CA LEU A 331 -27.18 -14.93 11.99
C LEU A 331 -26.56 -15.83 10.92
N ILE A 332 -25.96 -16.96 11.31
CA ILE A 332 -25.39 -17.93 10.38
C ILE A 332 -26.49 -18.56 9.51
N LYS A 333 -27.63 -18.93 10.12
CA LYS A 333 -28.79 -19.46 9.42
C LYS A 333 -29.35 -18.46 8.40
N GLY A 334 -29.61 -17.22 8.83
CA GLY A 334 -30.09 -16.15 7.95
C GLY A 334 -29.08 -15.75 6.86
N GLY A 335 -27.79 -15.96 7.11
CA GLY A 335 -26.72 -15.77 6.13
C GLY A 335 -26.58 -16.91 5.11
N SER A 336 -27.38 -17.97 5.20
CA SER A 336 -27.27 -19.20 4.40
C SER A 336 -25.88 -19.82 4.47
N ILE A 337 -25.27 -19.80 5.64
CA ILE A 337 -23.95 -20.38 5.89
C ILE A 337 -24.12 -21.87 6.21
N LYS A 338 -23.55 -22.73 5.36
CA LYS A 338 -23.58 -24.19 5.54
C LYS A 338 -22.36 -24.71 6.29
N TYR A 339 -21.18 -24.16 5.98
CA TYR A 339 -19.93 -24.56 6.62
C TYR A 339 -19.28 -23.38 7.33
N VAL A 340 -18.72 -23.65 8.51
CA VAL A 340 -17.86 -22.75 9.27
C VAL A 340 -16.46 -23.35 9.32
N PHE A 341 -15.47 -22.61 8.83
CA PHE A 341 -14.08 -23.05 8.79
C PHE A 341 -13.22 -22.21 9.72
N VAL A 342 -12.23 -22.86 10.35
CA VAL A 342 -11.12 -22.19 11.04
C VAL A 342 -9.85 -22.41 10.22
N PRO A 343 -9.29 -21.36 9.58
CA PRO A 343 -8.07 -21.46 8.78
C PRO A 343 -6.87 -22.03 9.52
N ILE A 344 -5.84 -22.38 8.75
CA ILE A 344 -4.51 -22.70 9.27
C ILE A 344 -3.90 -21.44 9.89
N GLN A 345 -3.15 -21.60 10.98
CA GLN A 345 -2.26 -20.53 11.47
C GLN A 345 -0.98 -20.52 10.62
N ASP A 346 -1.05 -19.86 9.47
CA ASP A 346 0.00 -19.93 8.44
C ASP A 346 1.10 -18.88 8.64
N THR A 347 1.99 -19.15 9.59
CA THR A 347 3.17 -18.31 9.84
C THR A 347 4.22 -18.42 8.73
N ALA A 348 4.24 -19.54 8.00
CA ALA A 348 5.22 -19.79 6.95
C ALA A 348 5.01 -18.90 5.71
N ASN A 349 3.76 -18.56 5.40
CA ASN A 349 3.40 -17.72 4.26
C ASN A 349 3.02 -16.27 4.62
N ASP A 350 3.28 -15.84 5.87
CA ASP A 350 2.90 -14.51 6.37
C ASP A 350 1.40 -14.26 6.17
N ASP A 351 0.58 -15.26 6.53
CA ASP A 351 -0.88 -15.20 6.50
C ASP A 351 -1.47 -15.53 7.89
N ASP A 352 -0.66 -15.44 8.95
CA ASP A 352 -1.12 -15.51 10.33
C ASP A 352 -1.77 -14.19 10.75
N PHE A 353 -3.07 -14.07 10.47
CA PHE A 353 -3.88 -12.95 10.90
C PHE A 353 -4.43 -13.13 12.32
N PHE A 354 -4.27 -14.30 12.96
CA PHE A 354 -4.84 -14.55 14.29
C PHE A 354 -4.27 -13.61 15.36
N ILE A 355 -3.00 -13.20 15.20
CA ILE A 355 -2.35 -12.19 16.05
C ILE A 355 -3.19 -10.91 16.18
N HIS A 356 -3.86 -10.48 15.10
CA HIS A 356 -4.65 -9.26 15.06
C HIS A 356 -6.09 -9.41 15.57
N TYR A 357 -6.54 -10.64 15.85
CA TYR A 357 -7.92 -10.95 16.23
C TYR A 357 -7.97 -11.73 17.55
N GLY A 358 -7.27 -11.21 18.56
CA GLY A 358 -7.25 -11.78 19.92
C GLY A 358 -5.96 -12.51 20.28
N GLY A 359 -4.98 -12.62 19.37
CA GLY A 359 -3.70 -13.27 19.68
C GLY A 359 -2.87 -12.55 20.75
N ASP A 360 -3.03 -11.24 20.91
CA ASP A 360 -2.43 -10.48 22.02
C ASP A 360 -3.14 -10.72 23.37
N GLU A 361 -4.39 -11.18 23.35
CA GLU A 361 -5.24 -11.37 24.53
C GLU A 361 -5.30 -12.83 25.00
N VAL A 362 -5.25 -13.78 24.07
CA VAL A 362 -5.45 -15.21 24.31
C VAL A 362 -4.30 -16.01 23.69
N HIS A 363 -3.54 -16.70 24.54
CA HIS A 363 -2.55 -17.68 24.11
C HIS A 363 -3.22 -18.79 23.29
N GLU A 364 -2.65 -19.14 22.13
CA GLU A 364 -3.26 -20.08 21.17
C GLU A 364 -4.69 -19.69 20.75
N ILE A 365 -4.88 -18.42 20.40
CA ILE A 365 -6.17 -17.85 19.95
C ILE A 365 -6.90 -18.71 18.89
N ARG A 366 -6.18 -19.39 17.99
CA ARG A 366 -6.78 -20.33 17.04
C ARG A 366 -7.51 -21.48 17.73
N ASN A 367 -6.88 -22.09 18.73
CA ASN A 367 -7.47 -23.18 19.51
C ASN A 367 -8.66 -22.69 20.33
N TRP A 368 -8.63 -21.43 20.79
CA TRP A 368 -9.78 -20.80 21.43
C TRP A 368 -10.99 -20.73 20.50
N TYR A 369 -10.81 -20.30 19.24
CA TYR A 369 -11.90 -20.28 18.25
C TYR A 369 -12.46 -21.68 17.99
N ILE A 370 -11.58 -22.66 17.78
CA ILE A 370 -11.98 -24.05 17.56
C ILE A 370 -12.80 -24.58 18.74
N LYS A 371 -12.31 -24.37 19.97
CA LYS A 371 -13.01 -24.79 21.19
C LYS A 371 -14.37 -24.11 21.30
N LYS A 372 -14.45 -22.82 21.00
CA LYS A 372 -15.72 -22.08 21.05
C LYS A 372 -16.74 -22.57 20.04
N LEU A 373 -16.33 -22.92 18.83
CA LEU A 373 -17.22 -23.52 17.83
C LEU A 373 -17.65 -24.94 18.24
N LYS A 374 -16.77 -25.74 18.85
CA LYS A 374 -17.11 -27.08 19.38
C LYS A 374 -18.13 -27.05 20.52
N GLU A 375 -18.20 -25.95 21.29
CA GLU A 375 -19.17 -25.78 22.38
C GLU A 375 -20.60 -25.51 21.87
N MET A 376 -20.78 -25.13 20.60
CA MET A 376 -22.06 -24.76 20.01
C MET A 376 -22.83 -25.99 19.50
N LYS A 377 -24.07 -26.15 19.92
CA LYS A 377 -24.90 -27.34 19.62
C LYS A 377 -25.32 -27.44 18.16
N PHE A 378 -25.41 -26.30 17.47
CA PHE A 378 -25.80 -26.23 16.06
C PHE A 378 -24.62 -26.38 15.08
N LEU A 379 -23.40 -26.53 15.60
CA LEU A 379 -22.20 -26.77 14.80
C LEU A 379 -21.68 -28.18 15.07
N LYS A 380 -21.56 -28.97 14.02
CA LYS A 380 -20.98 -30.32 14.08
C LYS A 380 -19.63 -30.33 13.39
N GLU A 381 -18.57 -30.66 14.10
CA GLU A 381 -17.25 -30.87 13.48
C GLU A 381 -17.34 -32.01 12.46
N ILE A 382 -16.78 -31.79 11.28
CA ILE A 382 -16.77 -32.75 10.17
C ILE A 382 -15.34 -32.99 9.70
N ASP A 383 -15.07 -34.23 9.33
CA ASP A 383 -13.80 -34.60 8.70
C ASP A 383 -13.97 -34.55 7.18
N LEU A 384 -13.28 -33.61 6.54
CA LEU A 384 -13.22 -33.45 5.09
C LEU A 384 -11.90 -33.98 4.51
N GLY A 385 -11.10 -34.71 5.29
CA GLY A 385 -9.75 -35.12 4.92
C GLY A 385 -8.75 -33.96 4.94
N LEU A 386 -9.00 -32.94 5.77
CA LEU A 386 -8.16 -31.77 5.94
C LEU A 386 -7.14 -32.05 7.05
N GLU A 387 -5.90 -31.60 6.86
CA GLU A 387 -4.83 -31.81 7.83
C GLU A 387 -4.89 -30.76 8.95
N ASP A 388 -5.02 -29.49 8.58
CA ASP A 388 -4.91 -28.36 9.50
C ASP A 388 -6.19 -27.52 9.56
N VAL A 389 -6.87 -27.26 8.45
CA VAL A 389 -8.13 -26.50 8.43
C VAL A 389 -9.21 -27.29 9.16
N VAL A 390 -9.85 -26.66 10.15
CA VAL A 390 -10.95 -27.29 10.90
C VAL A 390 -12.29 -26.88 10.29
N ALA A 391 -13.16 -27.84 10.04
CA ALA A 391 -14.46 -27.65 9.41
C ALA A 391 -15.61 -28.03 10.34
N PHE A 392 -16.65 -27.19 10.35
CA PHE A 392 -17.90 -27.44 11.05
C PHE A 392 -19.06 -27.31 10.06
N GLU A 393 -20.00 -28.25 10.12
CA GLU A 393 -21.29 -28.18 9.44
C GLU A 393 -22.32 -27.50 10.35
N ASN A 394 -23.03 -26.51 9.81
CA ASN A 394 -24.16 -25.88 10.47
C ASN A 394 -25.39 -26.79 10.33
N THR A 395 -25.78 -27.46 11.41
CA THR A 395 -26.96 -28.35 11.42
C THR A 395 -28.28 -27.58 11.32
N SER A 396 -28.26 -26.27 11.59
CA SER A 396 -29.41 -25.36 11.48
C SER A 396 -29.46 -24.62 10.14
N PHE A 397 -28.69 -25.08 9.14
CA PHE A 397 -28.66 -24.48 7.81
C PHE A 397 -30.06 -24.39 7.17
N SER A 398 -30.36 -23.22 6.60
CA SER A 398 -31.53 -23.00 5.74
C SER A 398 -31.10 -22.39 4.42
N ASN A 399 -31.76 -22.81 3.35
CA ASN A 399 -31.53 -22.25 2.02
C ASN A 399 -31.85 -20.75 1.98
N TYR A 400 -31.16 -20.03 1.10
CA TYR A 400 -31.30 -18.57 0.94
C TYR A 400 -32.72 -18.14 0.55
N LEU A 401 -33.44 -19.00 -0.17
CA LEU A 401 -34.85 -18.82 -0.50
C LEU A 401 -35.67 -19.79 0.33
N ASP A 402 -35.82 -19.49 1.62
CA ASP A 402 -36.83 -20.16 2.43
C ASP A 402 -38.10 -19.30 2.37
N ILE A 403 -39.21 -19.89 1.89
CA ILE A 403 -40.51 -19.22 1.79
C ILE A 403 -41.07 -19.12 3.22
N SER A 404 -40.49 -18.24 4.02
CA SER A 404 -41.00 -17.87 5.33
C SER A 404 -41.71 -16.53 5.23
N ASN A 405 -42.85 -16.41 5.90
CA ASN A 405 -43.75 -15.24 5.85
C ASN A 405 -43.13 -13.92 6.39
N ASN A 406 -41.84 -13.91 6.74
CA ASN A 406 -41.12 -12.74 7.25
C ASN A 406 -39.73 -12.66 6.59
N ILE A 407 -39.59 -11.82 5.56
CA ILE A 407 -38.29 -11.52 4.94
C ILE A 407 -37.50 -10.62 5.89
N VAL A 408 -36.52 -11.19 6.60
CA VAL A 408 -35.50 -10.40 7.32
C VAL A 408 -34.34 -10.17 6.36
N ASN A 409 -34.26 -8.96 5.80
CA ASN A 409 -33.18 -8.60 4.89
C ASN A 409 -31.88 -8.33 5.68
N LEU A 410 -30.90 -9.22 5.51
CA LEU A 410 -29.59 -9.17 6.18
C LEU A 410 -28.49 -8.55 5.31
N ASP A 411 -28.77 -8.19 4.04
CA ASP A 411 -27.75 -7.78 3.08
C ASP A 411 -28.17 -6.52 2.29
N SER A 412 -27.39 -5.44 2.40
CA SER A 412 -27.62 -4.21 1.62
C SER A 412 -27.08 -4.28 0.18
N ARG A 413 -26.47 -5.39 -0.23
CA ARG A 413 -25.81 -5.53 -1.55
C ARG A 413 -26.67 -6.16 -2.65
N ILE A 414 -28.00 -6.13 -2.53
CA ILE A 414 -28.86 -6.58 -3.62
C ILE A 414 -28.94 -5.50 -4.69
N ILE A 415 -28.19 -5.70 -5.78
CA ILE A 415 -28.48 -5.11 -7.08
C ILE A 415 -29.87 -5.62 -7.47
N SER A 416 -30.83 -4.70 -7.57
CA SER A 416 -32.14 -4.98 -8.15
C SER A 416 -31.94 -5.55 -9.56
N ILE A 417 -32.39 -6.78 -9.78
CA ILE A 417 -32.60 -7.29 -11.14
C ILE A 417 -33.75 -6.44 -11.71
N PRO A 418 -33.57 -5.70 -12.82
CA PRO A 418 -34.68 -5.02 -13.46
C PRO A 418 -35.61 -6.09 -14.04
N ASN A 419 -36.92 -5.95 -13.76
CA ASN A 419 -37.98 -6.67 -14.45
C ASN A 419 -37.97 -6.41 -15.95
#